data_AF-A0A537IEK0-F1
#
_entry.id   AF-A0A537IEK0-F1
#
_cell.length_a   1.000
_cell.length_b   1.000
_cell.length_c   1.000
_cell.angle_alpha   90.00
_cell.angle_beta   90.00
_cell.angle_gamma   90.00
#
_symmetry.space_group_name_H-M   'P 1'
#
loop_
_entity.id
_entity.type
_entity.pdbx_description
1 polymer ?
#
loop_
_entity_poly.entity_id
_entity_poly.type
_entity_poly.pdbx_seq_one_letter_code
_entity_poly.pdbx_strand_id
1 'polypeptide(L)'
;NVKAGETISSVKQVIPFEAVHYVAEPVVTIAVEPKFNRDLPRLVELLRKLSLEDPNLVTSINEETGEYLISGMGTLHLEIANTLITKTGLEIVTSKPIVIYREAIRGEAGPIEGKSPNRHNKIYIEVEPLGEQVMELIKTGKISEYMDKADMAKQLRAVGWEPDEARGVWSIDEPFNMILDVTKGAQYMQEVRDMILAGYRWGIKEGPIAYEQIRGMKVKITDVALHEDPVHRGPAQIMPMTRRAMFTAFLEAQPTLLEPVQKITTRVPNDFLGAVTSVITQKRGKIVSVDQKGNLVSVVGDIPTAESFDLSEVMRSQTQGRAFWGLEFARWSPVPTSLLQSVVEGIRKRKGLSLEPPKASDFAE
;
A
#
# COMPACT_ATOMS: atom_id res chain seq x y z
N ASN A 1 -26.36 9.92 -9.09
CA ASN A 1 -24.94 9.55 -8.96
C ASN A 1 -24.86 8.27 -8.17
N VAL A 2 -24.81 7.14 -8.87
CA VAL A 2 -24.67 5.81 -8.26
C VAL A 2 -23.30 5.29 -8.72
N LYS A 3 -22.47 4.82 -7.79
CA LYS A 3 -21.19 4.16 -8.10
C LYS A 3 -21.37 2.65 -8.24
N ALA A 4 -20.43 1.99 -8.92
CA ALA A 4 -20.38 0.53 -8.92
C ALA A 4 -20.21 0.01 -7.48
N GLY A 5 -21.10 -0.90 -7.05
CA GLY A 5 -21.11 -1.47 -5.70
C GLY A 5 -21.96 -0.73 -4.66
N GLU A 6 -22.68 0.34 -5.03
CA GLU A 6 -23.61 1.01 -4.11
C GLU A 6 -24.96 0.28 -4.00
N THR A 7 -25.44 0.13 -2.77
CA THR A 7 -26.77 -0.43 -2.49
C THR A 7 -27.82 0.66 -2.50
N ILE A 8 -28.76 0.58 -3.46
CA ILE A 8 -29.92 1.47 -3.51
C ILE A 8 -31.07 0.82 -2.77
N SER A 9 -31.53 1.46 -1.70
CA SER A 9 -32.70 1.02 -0.93
C SER A 9 -33.68 2.17 -0.72
N SER A 10 -34.97 1.85 -0.77
CA SER A 10 -36.06 2.74 -0.40
C SER A 10 -36.26 2.85 1.13
N VAL A 11 -35.68 1.93 1.91
CA VAL A 11 -35.77 1.87 3.37
C VAL A 11 -34.45 2.36 4.00
N LYS A 12 -34.52 3.37 4.88
CA LYS A 12 -33.37 4.10 5.45
C LYS A 12 -32.42 3.30 6.36
N GLN A 13 -32.73 2.05 6.70
CA GLN A 13 -31.97 1.23 7.66
C GLN A 13 -31.63 -0.17 7.12
N VAL A 14 -31.35 -0.27 5.83
CA VAL A 14 -30.90 -1.53 5.23
C VAL A 14 -29.39 -1.61 5.36
N ILE A 15 -28.90 -2.75 5.87
CA ILE A 15 -27.48 -3.09 5.85
C ILE A 15 -27.07 -3.11 4.36
N PRO A 16 -26.11 -2.28 3.93
CA PRO A 16 -25.70 -2.26 2.53
C PRO A 16 -25.16 -3.63 2.12
N PHE A 17 -25.37 -4.02 0.85
CA PHE A 17 -24.62 -5.12 0.26
C PHE A 17 -23.13 -4.80 0.29
N GLU A 18 -22.35 -5.86 0.42
CA GLU A 18 -20.89 -5.81 0.40
C GLU A 18 -20.43 -5.00 -0.82
N ALA A 19 -19.64 -3.95 -0.58
CA ALA A 19 -19.10 -3.14 -1.65
C ALA A 19 -18.28 -4.06 -2.57
N VAL A 20 -18.31 -3.81 -3.88
CA VAL A 20 -17.39 -4.48 -4.80
C VAL A 20 -15.99 -3.98 -4.46
N HIS A 21 -15.32 -4.66 -3.55
CA HIS A 21 -13.91 -4.47 -3.26
C HIS A 21 -13.15 -4.97 -4.48
N TYR A 22 -12.85 -4.07 -5.42
CA TYR A 22 -11.91 -4.39 -6.48
C TYR A 22 -10.58 -4.74 -5.82
N VAL A 23 -10.17 -6.00 -6.02
CA VAL A 23 -9.16 -6.70 -5.22
C VAL A 23 -7.72 -6.19 -5.49
N ALA A 24 -7.55 -5.24 -6.42
CA ALA A 24 -6.26 -4.77 -6.87
C ALA A 24 -6.03 -3.30 -6.51
N GLU A 25 -5.13 -3.07 -5.55
CA GLU A 25 -4.56 -1.74 -5.31
C GLU A 25 -3.86 -1.24 -6.59
N PRO A 26 -3.97 0.04 -6.95
CA PRO A 26 -3.18 0.59 -8.03
C PRO A 26 -1.69 0.51 -7.67
N VAL A 27 -0.85 0.19 -8.65
CA VAL A 27 0.58 -0.09 -8.45
C VAL A 27 1.51 0.82 -9.26
N VAL A 28 0.96 1.54 -10.23
CA VAL A 28 1.70 2.53 -11.04
C VAL A 28 0.97 3.85 -11.01
N THR A 29 1.71 4.95 -10.89
CA THR A 29 1.18 6.31 -10.92
C THR A 29 1.90 7.14 -11.98
N ILE A 30 1.14 8.02 -12.65
CA ILE A 30 1.65 9.10 -13.51
C ILE A 30 1.09 10.44 -13.03
N ALA A 31 1.86 11.52 -13.20
CA ALA A 31 1.33 12.87 -13.10
C ALA A 31 0.82 13.31 -14.47
N VAL A 32 -0.32 14.00 -14.49
CA VAL A 32 -1.00 14.45 -15.70
C VAL A 32 -1.37 15.92 -15.55
N GLU A 33 -0.94 16.73 -16.50
CA GLU A 33 -1.25 18.15 -16.54
C GLU A 33 -1.77 18.55 -17.92
N PRO A 34 -2.70 19.51 -18.03
CA PRO A 34 -3.10 20.02 -19.33
C PRO A 34 -2.00 20.93 -19.86
N LYS A 35 -1.78 20.91 -21.16
CA LYS A 35 -0.82 21.83 -21.81
C LYS A 35 -1.20 23.29 -21.66
N PHE A 36 -2.50 23.57 -21.54
CA PHE A 36 -3.04 24.91 -21.34
C PHE A 36 -3.85 24.98 -20.04
N ASN A 37 -3.54 25.94 -19.19
CA ASN A 37 -4.20 26.12 -17.88
C ASN A 37 -5.72 26.32 -17.98
N ARG A 38 -6.21 26.87 -19.11
CA ARG A 38 -7.66 27.04 -19.36
C ARG A 38 -8.44 25.73 -19.35
N ASP A 39 -7.77 24.62 -19.66
CA ASP A 39 -8.41 23.31 -19.80
C ASP A 39 -8.37 22.49 -18.50
N LEU A 40 -7.84 23.05 -17.40
CA LEU A 40 -7.81 22.41 -16.08
C LEU A 40 -9.19 21.93 -15.61
N PRO A 41 -10.27 22.75 -15.65
CA PRO A 41 -11.58 22.28 -15.19
C PRO A 41 -12.08 21.07 -15.99
N ARG A 42 -11.80 21.06 -17.30
CA ARG A 42 -12.17 19.98 -18.22
C ARG A 42 -11.36 18.71 -17.94
N LEU A 43 -10.07 18.83 -17.61
CA LEU A 43 -9.25 17.70 -17.18
C LEU A 43 -9.83 17.06 -15.92
N VAL A 44 -10.13 17.85 -14.89
CA VAL A 44 -10.67 17.33 -13.62
C VAL A 44 -11.98 16.57 -13.82
N GLU A 45 -12.88 17.10 -14.66
CA GLU A 45 -14.12 16.43 -15.00
C GLU A 45 -13.87 15.09 -15.72
N LEU A 46 -12.94 15.06 -16.68
CA LEU A 46 -12.56 13.84 -17.40
C LEU A 46 -11.91 12.80 -16.47
N LEU A 47 -11.01 13.21 -15.59
CA LEU A 47 -10.38 12.33 -14.59
C LEU A 47 -11.43 11.69 -13.68
N ARG A 48 -12.39 12.50 -13.20
CA ARG A 48 -13.50 12.00 -12.38
C ARG A 48 -14.37 11.02 -13.15
N LYS A 49 -14.65 11.29 -14.43
CA LYS A 49 -15.42 10.39 -15.30
C LYS A 49 -14.68 9.07 -15.53
N LEU A 50 -13.36 9.11 -15.80
CA LEU A 50 -12.54 7.91 -15.98
C LEU A 50 -12.52 7.04 -14.72
N SER A 51 -12.39 7.64 -13.54
CA SER A 51 -12.44 6.89 -12.27
C SER A 51 -13.82 6.28 -11.97
N LEU A 52 -14.90 6.87 -12.52
CA LEU A 52 -16.24 6.29 -12.44
C LEU A 52 -16.45 5.14 -13.44
N GLU A 53 -15.82 5.21 -14.61
CA GLU A 53 -15.89 4.18 -15.66
C GLU A 53 -15.00 2.98 -15.36
N ASP A 54 -13.79 3.21 -14.84
CA ASP A 54 -12.86 2.18 -14.39
C ASP A 54 -12.50 2.36 -12.90
N PRO A 55 -13.07 1.54 -12.01
CA PRO A 55 -12.77 1.57 -10.58
C PRO A 55 -11.30 1.30 -10.22
N ASN A 56 -10.51 0.69 -11.11
CA ASN A 56 -9.08 0.46 -10.87
C ASN A 56 -8.21 1.67 -11.23
N LEU A 57 -8.80 2.75 -11.78
CA LEU A 57 -8.15 4.03 -11.96
C LEU A 57 -8.49 4.96 -10.79
N VAL A 58 -7.48 5.21 -9.96
CA VAL A 58 -7.59 6.12 -8.81
C VAL A 58 -6.95 7.45 -9.17
N THR A 59 -7.72 8.51 -9.10
CA THR A 59 -7.26 9.88 -9.33
C THR A 59 -7.08 10.60 -8.01
N SER A 60 -5.92 11.19 -7.78
CA SER A 60 -5.61 11.98 -6.58
C SER A 60 -4.95 13.30 -6.95
N ILE A 61 -5.03 14.30 -6.07
CA ILE A 61 -4.33 15.57 -6.23
C ILE A 61 -3.20 15.59 -5.21
N ASN A 62 -1.99 15.90 -5.65
CA ASN A 62 -0.90 16.19 -4.73
C ASN A 62 -1.07 17.62 -4.21
N GLU A 63 -1.43 17.77 -2.93
CA GLU A 63 -1.68 19.08 -2.32
C GLU A 63 -0.42 19.94 -2.22
N GLU A 64 0.77 19.34 -2.21
CA GLU A 64 2.04 20.06 -2.11
C GLU A 64 2.48 20.65 -3.45
N THR A 65 2.38 19.86 -4.53
CA THR A 65 2.84 20.27 -5.87
C THR A 65 1.72 20.83 -6.75
N GLY A 66 0.46 20.56 -6.40
CA GLY A 66 -0.70 20.86 -7.23
C GLY A 66 -0.85 19.93 -8.44
N GLU A 67 -0.03 18.89 -8.54
CA GLU A 67 -0.06 17.93 -9.65
C GLU A 67 -1.25 16.97 -9.52
N TYR A 68 -1.90 16.67 -10.65
CA TYR A 68 -2.94 15.64 -10.71
C TYR A 68 -2.30 14.29 -11.00
N LEU A 69 -2.54 13.32 -10.14
CA LEU A 69 -1.99 11.97 -10.23
C LEU A 69 -3.08 11.00 -10.69
N ILE A 70 -2.74 10.14 -11.65
CA ILE A 70 -3.55 8.99 -12.06
C ILE A 70 -2.78 7.73 -11.69
N SER A 71 -3.41 6.87 -10.88
CA SER A 71 -2.85 5.60 -10.46
C SER A 71 -3.68 4.45 -11.04
N GLY A 72 -3.00 3.40 -11.50
CA GLY A 72 -3.63 2.25 -12.13
C GLY A 72 -2.84 0.96 -11.94
N MET A 73 -3.35 -0.12 -12.54
CA MET A 73 -2.78 -1.48 -12.38
C MET A 73 -1.46 -1.71 -13.11
N GLY A 74 -1.08 -0.85 -14.06
CA GLY A 74 0.10 -1.06 -14.89
C GLY A 74 0.29 0.03 -15.93
N THR A 75 1.42 -0.06 -16.63
CA THR A 75 1.88 0.96 -17.58
C THR A 75 0.97 1.05 -18.81
N LEU A 76 0.61 -0.10 -19.38
CA LEU A 76 -0.34 -0.18 -20.49
C LEU A 76 -1.72 0.38 -20.12
N HIS A 77 -2.17 0.15 -18.88
CA HIS A 77 -3.44 0.68 -18.41
C HIS A 77 -3.43 2.22 -18.39
N LEU A 78 -2.36 2.82 -17.88
CA LEU A 78 -2.19 4.28 -17.88
C LEU A 78 -2.01 4.87 -19.29
N GLU A 79 -1.36 4.14 -20.21
CA GLU A 79 -1.24 4.54 -21.61
C GLU A 79 -2.60 4.59 -22.33
N ILE A 80 -3.46 3.61 -22.06
CA ILE A 80 -4.85 3.59 -22.56
C ILE A 80 -5.62 4.78 -21.97
N ALA A 81 -5.53 5.02 -20.67
CA ALA A 81 -6.19 6.16 -20.02
C ALA A 81 -5.75 7.50 -20.64
N ASN A 82 -4.44 7.68 -20.86
CA ASN A 82 -3.89 8.86 -21.55
C ASN A 82 -4.48 9.03 -22.96
N THR A 83 -4.51 7.93 -23.73
CA THR A 83 -5.09 7.92 -25.09
C THR A 83 -6.57 8.30 -25.09
N LEU A 84 -7.35 7.84 -24.11
CA LEU A 84 -8.76 8.19 -23.96
C LEU A 84 -8.95 9.68 -23.67
N ILE A 85 -8.10 10.28 -22.84
CA ILE A 85 -8.10 11.72 -22.57
C ILE A 85 -7.79 12.49 -23.86
N THR A 86 -6.71 12.13 -24.58
CA THR A 86 -6.31 12.83 -25.81
C THR A 86 -7.38 12.73 -26.91
N LYS A 87 -8.12 11.62 -27.00
CA LYS A 87 -9.24 11.47 -27.94
C LYS A 87 -10.37 12.48 -27.75
N THR A 88 -10.50 13.07 -26.57
CA THR A 88 -11.49 14.14 -26.31
C THR A 88 -11.08 15.51 -26.87
N GLY A 89 -9.88 15.59 -27.47
CA GLY A 89 -9.28 16.83 -27.98
C GLY A 89 -8.53 17.63 -26.91
N LEU A 90 -8.28 17.04 -25.73
CA LEU A 90 -7.49 17.65 -24.67
C LEU A 90 -6.01 17.26 -24.83
N GLU A 91 -5.14 18.26 -25.01
CA GLU A 91 -3.68 18.04 -25.00
C GLU A 91 -3.17 18.00 -23.56
N ILE A 92 -2.59 16.86 -23.16
CA ILE A 92 -2.01 16.65 -21.83
C ILE A 92 -0.52 16.32 -21.90
N VAL A 93 0.20 16.70 -20.86
CA VAL A 93 1.59 16.34 -20.59
C VAL A 93 1.61 15.34 -19.44
N THR A 94 2.34 14.24 -19.62
CA THR A 94 2.42 13.16 -18.64
C THR A 94 3.85 12.96 -18.16
N SER A 95 4.04 12.75 -16.85
CA SER A 95 5.34 12.38 -16.30
C SER A 95 5.69 10.90 -16.59
N LYS A 96 6.93 10.51 -16.27
CA LYS A 96 7.34 9.11 -16.36
C LYS A 96 6.56 8.29 -15.32
N PRO A 97 6.11 7.07 -15.67
CA PRO A 97 5.38 6.22 -14.74
C PRO A 97 6.27 5.80 -13.57
N ILE A 98 5.71 5.86 -12.37
CA ILE A 98 6.37 5.54 -11.12
C ILE A 98 5.67 4.34 -10.48
N VAL A 99 6.45 3.39 -10.00
CA VAL A 99 5.90 2.29 -9.20
C VAL A 99 5.63 2.77 -7.78
N ILE A 100 4.45 2.44 -7.27
CA ILE A 100 4.09 2.65 -5.87
C ILE A 100 4.73 1.53 -5.05
N TYR A 101 5.55 1.90 -4.08
CA TYR A 101 6.15 0.96 -3.13
C TYR A 101 5.35 0.99 -1.82
N ARG A 102 5.60 0.00 -0.96
CA ARG A 102 5.13 0.01 0.43
C ARG A 102 6.31 -0.21 1.35
N GLU A 103 6.27 0.36 2.54
CA GLU A 103 7.24 0.05 3.59
C GLU A 103 6.72 -1.11 4.44
N ALA A 104 7.61 -2.00 4.85
CA ALA A 104 7.26 -3.12 5.71
C ALA A 104 8.46 -3.48 6.60
N ILE A 105 8.22 -4.38 7.55
CA ILE A 105 9.24 -4.94 8.45
C ILE A 105 9.38 -6.44 8.20
N ARG A 106 10.58 -6.98 8.41
CA ARG A 106 10.83 -8.43 8.31
C ARG A 106 10.98 -9.11 9.67
N GLY A 107 11.38 -8.35 10.69
CA GLY A 107 11.55 -8.83 12.05
C GLY A 107 10.59 -8.16 13.02
N GLU A 108 10.66 -8.59 14.26
CA GLU A 108 10.01 -7.96 15.40
C GLU A 108 10.98 -7.02 16.13
N ALA A 109 10.46 -5.96 16.74
CA ALA A 109 11.24 -5.05 17.57
C ALA A 109 10.39 -4.45 18.68
N GLY A 110 10.99 -4.34 19.87
CA GLY A 110 10.38 -3.72 21.04
C GLY A 110 10.59 -4.52 22.33
N PRO A 111 10.05 -4.02 23.45
CA PRO A 111 9.28 -2.78 23.57
C PRO A 111 10.17 -1.52 23.52
N ILE A 112 9.81 -0.56 22.67
CA ILE A 112 10.48 0.73 22.53
C ILE A 112 9.74 1.83 23.29
N GLU A 113 10.49 2.59 24.09
CA GLU A 113 9.97 3.75 24.83
C GLU A 113 9.87 4.99 23.93
N GLY A 114 8.66 5.49 23.71
CA GLY A 114 8.41 6.83 23.18
C GLY A 114 8.11 7.82 24.30
N LYS A 115 8.69 9.01 24.22
CA LYS A 115 8.44 10.12 25.16
C LYS A 115 7.65 11.23 24.48
N SER A 116 6.74 11.85 25.22
CA SER A 116 6.10 13.08 24.76
C SER A 116 7.10 14.24 24.73
N PRO A 117 6.87 15.28 23.89
CA PRO A 117 7.69 16.50 23.89
C PRO A 117 7.88 17.14 25.27
N ASN A 118 6.86 17.10 26.13
CA ASN A 118 6.94 17.57 27.53
C ASN A 118 7.58 16.55 28.52
N ARG A 119 7.96 15.36 28.06
CA ARG A 119 8.56 14.25 28.84
C ARG A 119 7.69 13.70 29.99
N HIS A 120 6.43 14.12 30.11
CA HIS A 120 5.53 13.65 31.16
C HIS A 120 4.80 12.36 30.81
N ASN A 121 4.72 12.01 29.53
CA ASN A 121 4.06 10.80 29.06
C ASN A 121 5.06 9.88 28.39
N LYS A 122 4.84 8.58 28.56
CA LYS A 122 5.60 7.52 27.92
C LYS A 122 4.66 6.48 27.34
N ILE A 123 5.03 5.93 26.20
CA ILE A 123 4.36 4.78 25.58
C ILE A 123 5.39 3.73 25.23
N TYR A 124 5.06 2.46 25.44
CA TYR A 124 5.90 1.34 25.09
C TYR A 124 5.26 0.58 23.93
N ILE A 125 5.93 0.60 22.77
CA ILE A 125 5.42 0.01 21.53
C ILE A 125 6.32 -1.14 21.08
N GLU A 126 5.70 -2.24 20.70
CA GLU A 126 6.34 -3.35 19.99
C GLU A 126 5.72 -3.47 18.59
N VAL A 127 6.54 -3.76 17.59
CA VAL A 127 6.08 -3.98 16.21
C VAL A 127 6.52 -5.34 15.72
N GLU A 128 5.67 -6.00 14.96
CA GLU A 128 5.96 -7.28 14.32
C GLU A 128 5.23 -7.39 12.98
N PRO A 129 5.74 -8.17 12.01
CA PRO A 129 5.08 -8.35 10.73
C PRO A 129 3.75 -9.08 10.92
N LEU A 130 2.71 -8.61 10.23
CA LEU A 130 1.41 -9.24 10.25
C LEU A 130 1.46 -10.57 9.47
N GLY A 131 0.95 -11.65 10.09
CA GLY A 131 0.93 -12.96 9.46
C GLY A 131 0.09 -13.00 8.17
N GLU A 132 0.54 -13.76 7.17
CA GLU A 132 -0.12 -13.87 5.86
C GLU A 132 -1.59 -14.31 5.96
N GLN A 133 -1.89 -15.23 6.88
CA GLN A 133 -3.25 -15.70 7.13
C GLN A 133 -4.17 -14.58 7.59
N VAL A 134 -3.68 -13.66 8.43
CA VAL A 134 -4.47 -12.51 8.91
C VAL A 134 -4.69 -11.51 7.78
N MET A 135 -3.67 -11.26 6.95
CA MET A 135 -3.81 -10.42 5.77
C MET A 135 -4.86 -10.98 4.79
N GLU A 136 -4.92 -12.30 4.62
CA GLU A 136 -5.95 -12.96 3.80
C GLU A 136 -7.35 -12.84 4.40
N LEU A 137 -7.49 -12.95 5.73
CA LEU A 137 -8.77 -12.72 6.40
C LEU A 137 -9.29 -11.28 6.24
N ILE A 138 -8.39 -10.29 6.31
CA ILE A 138 -8.73 -8.89 6.03
C ILE A 138 -9.11 -8.74 4.56
N LYS A 139 -8.34 -9.34 3.64
CA LYS A 139 -8.56 -9.23 2.18
C LYS A 139 -9.90 -9.85 1.76
N THR A 140 -10.30 -10.94 2.39
CA THR A 140 -11.58 -11.62 2.13
C THR A 140 -12.78 -10.98 2.83
N GLY A 141 -12.57 -9.89 3.56
CA GLY A 141 -13.64 -9.20 4.30
C GLY A 141 -14.12 -9.95 5.55
N LYS A 142 -13.52 -11.09 5.88
CA LYS A 142 -13.86 -11.88 7.08
C LYS A 142 -13.55 -11.12 8.37
N ILE A 143 -12.52 -10.29 8.34
CA ILE A 143 -12.18 -9.35 9.41
C ILE A 143 -12.24 -7.93 8.84
N SER A 144 -12.98 -7.04 9.50
CA SER A 144 -13.08 -5.63 9.13
C SER A 144 -13.15 -4.74 10.37
N GLU A 145 -12.80 -3.46 10.24
CA GLU A 145 -12.85 -2.49 11.34
C GLU A 145 -14.27 -2.34 11.94
N TYR A 146 -15.32 -2.60 11.15
CA TYR A 146 -16.72 -2.43 11.55
C TYR A 146 -17.35 -3.69 12.15
N MET A 147 -16.61 -4.81 12.23
CA MET A 147 -17.09 -6.05 12.83
C MET A 147 -17.18 -5.94 14.36
N ASP A 148 -18.08 -6.71 14.98
CA ASP A 148 -18.10 -6.85 16.43
C ASP A 148 -16.76 -7.41 16.95
N LYS A 149 -16.24 -6.80 18.01
CA LYS A 149 -14.91 -7.13 18.55
C LYS A 149 -14.83 -8.56 19.08
N ALA A 150 -15.93 -9.15 19.57
CA ALA A 150 -15.91 -10.52 20.07
C ALA A 150 -15.78 -11.53 18.93
N ASP A 151 -16.48 -11.29 17.82
CA ASP A 151 -16.40 -12.12 16.62
C ASP A 151 -15.02 -12.00 15.95
N MET A 152 -14.48 -10.79 15.85
CA MET A 152 -13.12 -10.56 15.39
C MET A 152 -12.10 -11.32 16.24
N ALA A 153 -12.19 -11.20 17.57
CA ALA A 153 -11.29 -11.90 18.48
C ALA A 153 -11.38 -13.43 18.33
N LYS A 154 -12.57 -13.97 18.06
CA LYS A 154 -12.77 -15.41 17.81
C LYS A 154 -12.06 -15.85 16.52
N GLN A 155 -12.15 -15.06 15.45
CA GLN A 155 -11.47 -15.37 14.20
C GLN A 155 -9.95 -15.29 14.34
N LEU A 156 -9.44 -14.26 15.01
CA LEU A 156 -7.99 -14.12 15.26
C LEU A 156 -7.44 -15.26 16.12
N ARG A 157 -8.18 -15.70 17.14
CA ARG A 157 -7.79 -16.88 17.94
C ARG A 157 -7.76 -18.17 17.12
N ALA A 158 -8.63 -18.32 16.12
CA ALA A 158 -8.60 -19.48 15.23
C ALA A 158 -7.32 -19.53 14.38
N VAL A 159 -6.68 -18.39 14.16
CA VAL A 159 -5.38 -18.25 13.47
C VAL A 159 -4.19 -18.38 14.43
N GLY A 160 -4.45 -18.56 15.73
CA GLY A 160 -3.43 -18.76 16.75
C GLY A 160 -2.98 -17.50 17.49
N TRP A 161 -3.76 -16.40 17.44
CA TRP A 161 -3.48 -15.23 18.26
C TRP A 161 -3.81 -15.46 19.73
N GLU A 162 -2.98 -14.87 20.60
CA GLU A 162 -3.20 -14.88 22.04
C GLU A 162 -4.53 -14.19 22.41
N PRO A 163 -5.25 -14.66 23.44
CA PRO A 163 -6.55 -14.12 23.82
C PRO A 163 -6.55 -12.63 24.19
N ASP A 164 -5.43 -12.14 24.72
CA ASP A 164 -5.25 -10.73 25.10
C ASP A 164 -5.03 -9.87 23.84
N GLU A 165 -4.17 -10.29 22.91
CA GLU A 165 -3.95 -9.60 21.63
C GLU A 165 -5.22 -9.54 20.78
N ALA A 166 -5.93 -10.66 20.68
CA ALA A 166 -7.14 -10.76 19.86
C ALA A 166 -8.27 -9.84 20.34
N ARG A 167 -8.37 -9.60 21.66
CA ARG A 167 -9.36 -8.65 22.24
C ARG A 167 -8.89 -7.20 22.20
N GLY A 168 -7.58 -7.00 22.19
CA GLY A 168 -6.93 -5.69 22.23
C GLY A 168 -7.00 -4.90 20.92
N VAL A 169 -7.50 -5.48 19.82
CA VAL A 169 -7.53 -4.81 18.51
C VAL A 169 -8.36 -3.52 18.56
N TRP A 170 -7.71 -2.41 18.18
CA TRP A 170 -8.30 -1.09 18.19
C TRP A 170 -8.75 -0.62 16.80
N SER A 171 -7.92 -0.85 15.78
CA SER A 171 -8.18 -0.43 14.40
C SER A 171 -7.44 -1.34 13.42
N ILE A 172 -8.00 -1.46 12.23
CA ILE A 172 -7.46 -2.20 11.09
C ILE A 172 -7.49 -1.24 9.90
N ASP A 173 -6.35 -0.98 9.28
CA ASP A 173 -6.26 -0.06 8.14
C ASP A 173 -6.26 -0.80 6.80
N GLU A 174 -6.67 -0.09 5.73
CA GLU A 174 -6.69 -0.60 4.35
C GLU A 174 -5.36 -1.22 3.86
N PRO A 175 -4.16 -0.77 4.28
CA PRO A 175 -2.89 -1.42 3.96
C PRO A 175 -2.55 -2.60 4.87
N PHE A 176 -3.54 -3.24 5.50
CA PHE A 176 -3.36 -4.42 6.34
C PHE A 176 -2.46 -4.16 7.56
N ASN A 177 -2.59 -2.99 8.17
CA ASN A 177 -1.94 -2.70 9.44
C ASN A 177 -2.95 -2.85 10.59
N MET A 178 -2.46 -3.26 11.76
CA MET A 178 -3.28 -3.39 12.96
C MET A 178 -2.59 -2.74 14.13
N ILE A 179 -3.38 -2.04 14.96
CA ILE A 179 -2.94 -1.57 16.27
C ILE A 179 -3.77 -2.21 17.37
N LEU A 180 -3.08 -2.68 18.40
CA LEU A 180 -3.68 -3.39 19.53
C LEU A 180 -3.13 -2.89 20.87
N ASP A 181 -4.00 -2.93 21.87
CA ASP A 181 -3.72 -2.59 23.25
C ASP A 181 -3.68 -3.86 24.10
N VAL A 182 -2.50 -4.16 24.65
CA VAL A 182 -2.26 -5.27 25.58
C VAL A 182 -1.85 -4.77 26.96
N THR A 183 -2.10 -3.48 27.24
CA THR A 183 -1.80 -2.88 28.54
C THR A 183 -2.67 -3.50 29.64
N LYS A 184 -2.12 -3.56 30.86
CA LYS A 184 -2.83 -4.08 32.05
C LYS A 184 -2.93 -3.00 33.11
N GLY A 185 -4.14 -2.48 33.31
CA GLY A 185 -4.41 -1.48 34.35
C GLY A 185 -3.92 -0.06 34.02
N ALA A 186 -3.70 0.25 32.73
CA ALA A 186 -3.28 1.57 32.28
C ALA A 186 -4.36 2.63 32.59
N GLN A 187 -4.04 3.54 33.51
CA GLN A 187 -4.91 4.67 33.84
C GLN A 187 -4.95 5.65 32.67
N TYR A 188 -6.11 6.27 32.45
CA TYR A 188 -6.35 7.28 31.40
C TYR A 188 -6.17 6.82 29.93
N MET A 189 -5.92 5.54 29.68
CA MET A 189 -5.70 4.99 28.34
C MET A 189 -6.86 5.26 27.37
N GLN A 190 -8.10 5.17 27.86
CA GLN A 190 -9.29 5.43 27.04
C GLN A 190 -9.41 6.89 26.57
N GLU A 191 -8.89 7.85 27.34
CA GLU A 191 -8.93 9.28 27.00
C GLU A 191 -7.92 9.62 25.89
N VAL A 192 -6.77 8.94 25.87
CA VAL A 192 -5.71 9.18 24.87
C VAL A 192 -5.83 8.28 23.64
N ARG A 193 -6.71 7.27 23.66
CA ARG A 193 -6.89 6.29 22.58
C ARG A 193 -7.01 6.92 21.21
N ASP A 194 -7.90 7.91 21.05
CA ASP A 194 -8.13 8.56 19.76
C ASP A 194 -6.89 9.33 19.28
N MET A 195 -6.11 9.89 20.21
CA MET A 195 -4.88 10.61 19.91
C MET A 195 -3.74 9.66 19.50
N ILE A 196 -3.66 8.48 20.13
CA ILE A 196 -2.75 7.40 19.74
C ILE A 196 -3.11 6.92 18.33
N LEU A 197 -4.39 6.65 18.07
CA LEU A 197 -4.87 6.24 16.74
C LEU A 197 -4.57 7.29 15.67
N ALA A 198 -4.71 8.58 15.99
CA ALA A 198 -4.34 9.66 15.08
C ALA A 198 -2.82 9.68 14.79
N GLY A 199 -1.97 9.50 15.80
CA GLY A 199 -0.51 9.41 15.64
C GLY A 199 -0.08 8.17 14.83
N TYR A 200 -0.72 7.03 15.08
CA TYR A 200 -0.53 5.78 14.34
C TYR A 200 -0.92 5.91 12.86
N ARG A 201 -2.12 6.43 12.57
CA ARG A 201 -2.58 6.66 11.18
C ARG A 201 -1.70 7.66 10.44
N TRP A 202 -1.19 8.66 11.13
CA TRP A 202 -0.22 9.60 10.55
C TRP A 202 1.09 8.89 10.18
N GLY A 203 1.64 8.05 11.07
CA GLY A 203 2.86 7.33 10.79
C GLY A 203 2.71 6.24 9.71
N ILE A 204 1.54 5.61 9.56
CA ILE A 204 1.31 4.62 8.49
C ILE A 204 1.30 5.24 7.10
N LYS A 205 0.76 6.46 6.95
CA LYS A 205 0.67 7.12 5.65
C LYS A 205 2.06 7.41 5.07
N GLU A 206 3.02 7.74 5.92
CA GLU A 206 4.39 8.13 5.54
C GLU A 206 5.39 7.38 6.41
N GLY A 207 5.90 6.25 5.92
CA GLY A 207 6.90 5.46 6.62
C GLY A 207 8.27 6.15 6.73
N PRO A 208 9.12 5.68 7.66
CA PRO A 208 10.38 6.35 8.00
C PRO A 208 11.46 6.21 6.92
N ILE A 209 11.45 5.15 6.08
CA ILE A 209 12.54 4.90 5.12
C ILE A 209 12.42 5.81 3.91
N ALA A 210 11.23 5.92 3.31
CA ALA A 210 11.03 6.51 2.00
C ALA A 210 9.75 7.34 1.88
N TYR A 211 9.05 7.56 3.00
CA TYR A 211 7.73 8.23 3.05
C TYR A 211 6.72 7.50 2.16
N GLU A 212 6.87 6.18 2.02
CA GLU A 212 5.89 5.32 1.38
C GLU A 212 4.95 4.75 2.44
N GLN A 213 3.76 4.35 2.05
CA GLN A 213 2.76 3.85 2.99
C GLN A 213 3.23 2.53 3.62
N ILE A 214 3.14 2.42 4.94
CA ILE A 214 3.47 1.17 5.67
C ILE A 214 2.38 0.14 5.39
N ARG A 215 2.77 -1.12 5.19
CA ARG A 215 1.89 -2.26 4.94
C ARG A 215 2.27 -3.45 5.82
N GLY A 216 1.25 -4.16 6.33
CA GLY A 216 1.45 -5.46 6.98
C GLY A 216 2.15 -5.37 8.33
N MET A 217 1.93 -4.31 9.10
CA MET A 217 2.53 -4.11 10.43
C MET A 217 1.50 -4.34 11.54
N LYS A 218 1.84 -5.16 12.53
CA LYS A 218 1.11 -5.28 13.80
C LYS A 218 1.82 -4.44 14.87
N VAL A 219 1.11 -3.47 15.43
CA VAL A 219 1.60 -2.54 16.46
C VAL A 219 0.95 -2.88 17.79
N LYS A 220 1.76 -3.24 18.80
CA LYS A 220 1.30 -3.60 20.14
C LYS A 220 1.69 -2.52 21.13
N ILE A 221 0.72 -1.98 21.86
CA ILE A 221 0.97 -1.09 23.00
C ILE A 221 1.07 -1.97 24.23
N THR A 222 2.29 -2.09 24.76
CA THR A 222 2.61 -3.01 25.86
C THR A 222 2.42 -2.35 27.22
N ASP A 223 2.79 -1.07 27.33
CA ASP A 223 2.63 -0.28 28.55
C ASP A 223 2.50 1.22 28.22
N VAL A 224 1.94 2.00 29.15
CA VAL A 224 1.82 3.45 29.03
C VAL A 224 1.93 4.11 30.40
N ALA A 225 2.68 5.20 30.47
CA ALA A 225 2.73 6.08 31.65
C ALA A 225 2.19 7.45 31.24
N LEU A 226 1.03 7.81 31.75
CA LEU A 226 0.31 9.04 31.38
C LEU A 226 0.24 9.99 32.57
N HIS A 227 0.42 11.28 32.32
CA HIS A 227 0.31 12.31 33.36
C HIS A 227 -1.14 12.44 33.86
N GLU A 228 -1.40 12.70 35.14
CA GLU A 228 -2.78 12.76 35.66
C GLU A 228 -3.59 13.91 35.04
N ASP A 229 -2.96 15.07 34.83
CA ASP A 229 -3.63 16.25 34.30
C ASP A 229 -3.83 16.20 32.76
N PRO A 230 -5.07 16.33 32.23
CA PRO A 230 -5.36 16.29 30.80
C PRO A 230 -4.61 17.34 29.97
N VAL A 231 -4.26 18.48 30.57
CA VAL A 231 -3.49 19.56 29.90
C VAL A 231 -2.13 19.05 29.40
N HIS A 232 -1.53 18.09 30.09
CA HIS A 232 -0.25 17.50 29.73
C HIS A 232 -0.39 16.30 28.76
N ARG A 233 -1.62 15.93 28.38
CA ARG A 233 -1.96 14.76 27.55
C ARG A 233 -2.63 15.12 26.22
N GLY A 234 -2.53 16.37 25.78
CA GLY A 234 -3.15 16.82 24.53
C GLY A 234 -2.59 16.14 23.26
N PRO A 235 -3.26 16.29 22.10
CA PRO A 235 -2.86 15.66 20.84
C PRO A 235 -1.43 15.98 20.41
N ALA A 236 -0.98 17.21 20.63
CA ALA A 236 0.39 17.67 20.36
C ALA A 236 1.46 16.92 21.19
N GLN A 237 1.07 16.21 22.24
CA GLN A 237 1.96 15.39 23.05
C GLN A 237 1.89 13.92 22.65
N ILE A 238 0.68 13.37 22.53
CA ILE A 238 0.45 11.94 22.32
C ILE A 238 0.72 11.49 20.88
N MET A 239 0.29 12.28 19.88
CA MET A 239 0.48 11.94 18.47
C MET A 239 1.96 11.80 18.08
N PRO A 240 2.84 12.79 18.35
CA PRO A 240 4.26 12.66 17.99
C PRO A 240 4.97 11.59 18.82
N MET A 241 4.59 11.41 20.10
CA MET A 241 5.12 10.33 20.95
C MET A 241 4.87 8.95 20.33
N THR A 242 3.62 8.71 19.92
CA THR A 242 3.20 7.45 19.27
C THR A 242 3.95 7.23 17.97
N ARG A 243 4.01 8.25 17.09
CA ARG A 243 4.71 8.16 15.81
C ARG A 243 6.20 7.85 15.99
N ARG A 244 6.88 8.53 16.93
CA ARG A 244 8.31 8.33 17.20
C ARG A 244 8.61 6.93 17.72
N ALA A 245 7.84 6.44 18.71
CA ALA A 245 7.98 5.07 19.20
C ALA A 245 7.81 4.05 18.08
N MET A 246 6.75 4.21 17.27
CA MET A 246 6.48 3.33 16.15
C MET A 246 7.59 3.35 15.11
N PHE A 247 8.15 4.51 14.76
CA PHE A 247 9.24 4.62 13.79
C PHE A 247 10.57 4.06 14.30
N THR A 248 10.86 4.29 15.59
CA THR A 248 12.05 3.71 16.23
C THR A 248 11.96 2.18 16.20
N ALA A 249 10.81 1.62 16.62
CA ALA A 249 10.56 0.19 16.55
C ALA A 249 10.63 -0.33 15.11
N PHE A 250 10.01 0.36 14.15
CA PHE A 250 10.03 -0.01 12.73
C PHE A 250 11.47 -0.10 12.17
N LEU A 251 12.33 0.86 12.50
CA LEU A 251 13.71 0.89 12.03
C LEU A 251 14.59 -0.18 12.68
N GLU A 252 14.24 -0.66 13.87
CA GLU A 252 14.90 -1.78 14.53
C GLU A 252 14.38 -3.15 14.04
N ALA A 253 13.15 -3.21 13.51
CA ALA A 253 12.48 -4.45 13.07
C ALA A 253 12.87 -4.90 11.64
N GLN A 254 14.12 -4.67 11.23
CA GLN A 254 14.63 -5.01 9.89
C GLN A 254 13.77 -4.43 8.76
N PRO A 255 13.78 -3.09 8.59
CA PRO A 255 12.91 -2.39 7.66
C PRO A 255 13.21 -2.76 6.19
N THR A 256 12.16 -2.86 5.36
CA THR A 256 12.25 -3.23 3.95
C THR A 256 11.23 -2.46 3.10
N LEU A 257 11.43 -2.46 1.78
CA LEU A 257 10.43 -2.04 0.82
C LEU A 257 9.77 -3.24 0.18
N LEU A 258 8.46 -3.15 -0.06
CA LEU A 258 7.71 -4.09 -0.88
C LEU A 258 7.51 -3.50 -2.28
N GLU A 259 7.91 -4.25 -3.30
CA GLU A 259 7.57 -3.99 -4.69
C GLU A 259 6.31 -4.79 -5.10
N PRO A 260 5.44 -4.22 -5.94
CA PRO A 260 4.32 -4.96 -6.49
C PRO A 260 4.83 -5.93 -7.56
N VAL A 261 4.33 -7.16 -7.49
CA VAL A 261 4.61 -8.24 -8.44
C VAL A 261 3.32 -8.55 -9.19
N GLN A 262 3.44 -8.64 -10.50
CA GLN A 262 2.37 -9.00 -11.41
C GLN A 262 2.55 -10.43 -11.89
N LYS A 263 1.45 -11.16 -12.02
CA LYS A 263 1.38 -12.40 -12.76
C LYS A 263 1.28 -12.07 -14.25
N ILE A 264 2.26 -12.52 -15.01
CA ILE A 264 2.24 -12.46 -16.47
C ILE A 264 1.73 -13.78 -17.03
N THR A 265 0.71 -13.72 -17.89
CA THR A 265 0.23 -14.87 -18.67
C THR A 265 0.43 -14.55 -20.14
N THR A 266 1.36 -15.23 -20.80
CA THR A 266 1.69 -15.05 -22.21
C THR A 266 1.26 -16.26 -23.03
N ARG A 267 0.72 -16.03 -24.22
CA ARG A 267 0.41 -17.04 -25.24
C ARG A 267 1.16 -16.72 -26.52
N VAL A 268 1.93 -17.70 -27.00
CA VAL A 268 2.75 -17.59 -28.22
C VAL A 268 2.76 -18.90 -29.00
N PRO A 269 3.07 -18.87 -30.31
CA PRO A 269 3.49 -20.08 -31.04
C PRO A 269 4.73 -20.74 -30.40
N ASN A 270 4.88 -22.05 -30.61
CA ASN A 270 6.01 -22.84 -30.06
C ASN A 270 7.39 -22.22 -30.35
N ASP A 271 7.56 -21.63 -31.54
CA ASP A 271 8.82 -21.05 -32.01
C ASP A 271 9.33 -19.89 -31.12
N PHE A 272 8.44 -19.24 -30.37
CA PHE A 272 8.75 -18.06 -29.56
C PHE A 272 8.83 -18.36 -28.05
N LEU A 273 8.71 -19.62 -27.63
CA LEU A 273 8.80 -20.00 -26.21
C LEU A 273 10.13 -19.53 -25.59
N GLY A 274 11.25 -19.76 -26.26
CA GLY A 274 12.58 -19.36 -25.78
C GLY A 274 12.70 -17.84 -25.64
N ALA A 275 12.15 -17.09 -26.60
CA ALA A 275 12.15 -15.62 -26.58
C ALA A 275 11.36 -15.07 -25.38
N VAL A 276 10.12 -15.55 -25.17
CA VAL A 276 9.29 -15.12 -24.04
C VAL A 276 9.94 -15.46 -22.70
N THR A 277 10.48 -16.67 -22.57
CA THR A 277 11.19 -17.13 -21.36
C THR A 277 12.38 -16.22 -21.04
N SER A 278 13.15 -15.85 -22.07
CA SER A 278 14.28 -14.94 -21.94
C SER A 278 13.83 -13.54 -21.49
N VAL A 279 12.76 -13.00 -22.07
CA VAL A 279 12.24 -11.67 -21.69
C VAL A 279 11.80 -11.65 -20.23
N ILE A 280 11.02 -12.64 -19.79
CA ILE A 280 10.56 -12.72 -18.38
C ILE A 280 11.77 -12.80 -17.44
N THR A 281 12.76 -13.62 -17.76
CA THR A 281 13.95 -13.81 -16.91
C THR A 281 14.82 -12.56 -16.82
N GLN A 282 15.05 -11.87 -17.96
CA GLN A 282 15.81 -10.62 -18.01
C GLN A 282 15.16 -9.51 -17.18
N LYS A 283 13.85 -9.54 -17.05
CA LYS A 283 13.04 -8.60 -16.26
C LYS A 283 12.85 -9.04 -14.80
N ARG A 284 13.82 -9.78 -14.23
CA ARG A 284 13.78 -10.36 -12.87
C ARG A 284 12.56 -11.25 -12.59
N GLY A 285 11.89 -11.71 -13.64
CA GLY A 285 10.71 -12.53 -13.53
C GLY A 285 11.05 -14.01 -13.26
N LYS A 286 10.08 -14.73 -12.71
CA LYS A 286 10.17 -16.16 -12.45
C LYS A 286 9.08 -16.89 -13.22
N ILE A 287 9.43 -17.95 -13.93
CA ILE A 287 8.45 -18.79 -14.60
C ILE A 287 7.82 -19.73 -13.58
N VAL A 288 6.49 -19.78 -13.57
CA VAL A 288 5.68 -20.62 -12.69
C VAL A 288 5.20 -21.87 -13.42
N SER A 289 4.68 -21.72 -14.64
CA SER A 289 4.25 -22.85 -15.46
C SER A 289 4.42 -22.59 -16.95
N VAL A 290 4.55 -23.68 -17.70
CA VAL A 290 4.55 -23.68 -19.16
C VAL A 290 3.58 -24.78 -19.60
N ASP A 291 2.51 -24.38 -20.28
CA ASP A 291 1.44 -25.28 -20.73
C ASP A 291 1.35 -25.25 -22.25
N GLN A 292 1.52 -26.40 -22.90
CA GLN A 292 1.41 -26.52 -24.35
C GLN A 292 0.03 -27.06 -24.75
N LYS A 293 -0.66 -26.35 -25.64
CA LYS A 293 -1.93 -26.77 -26.24
C LYS A 293 -1.84 -26.68 -27.76
N GLY A 294 -1.47 -27.79 -28.40
CA GLY A 294 -1.26 -27.86 -29.84
C GLY A 294 -0.07 -26.99 -30.28
N ASN A 295 -0.33 -26.00 -31.13
CA ASN A 295 0.68 -25.09 -31.67
C ASN A 295 0.89 -23.84 -30.82
N LEU A 296 0.16 -23.69 -29.71
CA LEU A 296 0.28 -22.57 -28.80
C LEU A 296 0.89 -23.03 -27.47
N VAL A 297 1.81 -22.23 -26.95
CA VAL A 297 2.36 -22.35 -25.61
C VAL A 297 1.85 -21.20 -24.77
N SER A 298 1.38 -21.53 -23.58
CA SER A 298 1.04 -20.58 -22.52
C SER A 298 2.17 -20.58 -21.49
N VAL A 299 2.81 -19.44 -21.29
CA VAL A 299 3.84 -19.24 -20.26
C VAL A 299 3.24 -18.38 -19.16
N VAL A 300 3.24 -18.89 -17.93
CA VAL A 300 2.80 -18.17 -16.75
C VAL A 300 4.00 -17.89 -15.86
N GLY A 301 4.15 -16.65 -15.41
CA GLY A 301 5.22 -16.25 -14.52
C GLY A 301 4.85 -15.08 -13.64
N ASP A 302 5.79 -14.70 -12.79
CA ASP A 302 5.76 -13.49 -11.98
C ASP A 302 6.78 -12.49 -12.53
N ILE A 303 6.43 -11.21 -12.56
CA ILE A 303 7.33 -10.11 -12.95
C ILE A 303 7.13 -8.92 -12.00
N PRO A 304 8.21 -8.30 -11.48
CA PRO A 304 8.07 -7.05 -10.75
C PRO A 304 7.54 -5.93 -11.65
N THR A 305 6.57 -5.14 -11.18
CA THR A 305 5.98 -4.04 -11.96
C THR A 305 7.03 -3.01 -12.38
N ALA A 306 8.09 -2.83 -11.59
CA ALA A 306 9.20 -1.93 -11.91
C ALA A 306 9.95 -2.32 -13.20
N GLU A 307 9.84 -3.58 -13.62
CA GLU A 307 10.48 -4.10 -14.82
C GLU A 307 9.52 -4.14 -16.03
N SER A 308 8.24 -3.77 -15.85
CA SER A 308 7.22 -3.90 -16.89
C SER A 308 7.06 -2.66 -17.79
N PHE A 309 7.91 -1.63 -17.64
CA PHE A 309 7.74 -0.33 -18.32
C PHE A 309 7.83 -0.41 -19.85
N ASP A 310 8.82 -1.13 -20.35
CA ASP A 310 9.13 -1.36 -21.77
C ASP A 310 8.66 -2.74 -22.26
N LEU A 311 7.94 -3.49 -21.42
CA LEU A 311 7.53 -4.87 -21.70
C LEU A 311 6.79 -4.98 -23.04
N SER A 312 5.91 -4.03 -23.35
CA SER A 312 5.13 -4.01 -24.59
C SER A 312 6.01 -3.93 -25.84
N GLU A 313 7.08 -3.13 -25.80
CA GLU A 313 8.01 -2.96 -26.92
C GLU A 313 8.89 -4.20 -27.09
N VAL A 314 9.48 -4.67 -25.98
CA VAL A 314 10.37 -5.83 -25.95
C VAL A 314 9.63 -7.09 -26.40
N MET A 315 8.43 -7.34 -25.87
CA MET A 315 7.63 -8.52 -26.23
C MET A 315 7.25 -8.52 -27.71
N ARG A 316 6.84 -7.37 -28.27
CA ARG A 316 6.50 -7.27 -29.70
C ARG A 316 7.72 -7.51 -30.59
N SER A 317 8.87 -6.93 -30.25
CA SER A 317 10.11 -7.11 -30.99
C SER A 317 10.57 -8.57 -30.99
N GLN A 318 10.64 -9.20 -29.81
CA GLN A 318 11.14 -10.56 -29.63
C GLN A 318 10.20 -11.65 -30.18
N THR A 319 8.91 -11.34 -30.35
CA THR A 319 7.90 -12.31 -30.83
C THR A 319 7.31 -11.96 -32.19
N GLN A 320 7.89 -10.97 -32.89
CA GLN A 320 7.38 -10.48 -34.17
C GLN A 320 5.88 -10.10 -34.11
N GLY A 321 5.44 -9.58 -32.96
CA GLY A 321 4.05 -9.22 -32.69
C GLY A 321 3.09 -10.40 -32.52
N ARG A 322 3.58 -11.63 -32.36
CA ARG A 322 2.74 -12.84 -32.20
C ARG A 322 2.38 -13.16 -30.75
N ALA A 323 3.01 -12.51 -29.78
CA ALA A 323 2.66 -12.68 -28.38
C ALA A 323 1.36 -11.97 -27.99
N PHE A 324 0.52 -12.69 -27.26
CA PHE A 324 -0.56 -12.13 -26.47
C PHE A 324 -0.20 -12.29 -25.01
N TRP A 325 -0.31 -11.23 -24.21
CA TRP A 325 -0.08 -11.35 -22.77
C TRP A 325 -1.09 -10.54 -21.96
N GLY A 326 -1.31 -10.97 -20.73
CA GLY A 326 -2.04 -10.24 -19.71
C GLY A 326 -1.20 -10.11 -18.45
N LEU A 327 -1.41 -9.00 -17.72
CA LEU A 327 -0.82 -8.73 -16.43
C LEU A 327 -1.94 -8.64 -15.39
N GLU A 328 -1.76 -9.32 -14.27
CA GLU A 328 -2.66 -9.30 -13.13
C GLU A 328 -1.85 -9.02 -11.87
N PHE A 329 -2.35 -8.22 -10.93
CA PHE A 329 -1.66 -8.05 -9.66
C PHE A 329 -1.60 -9.39 -8.92
N ALA A 330 -0.40 -9.83 -8.54
CA ALA A 330 -0.22 -11.09 -7.83
C ALA A 330 -0.07 -10.85 -6.32
N ARG A 331 0.95 -10.08 -5.93
CA ARG A 331 1.30 -9.85 -4.53
C ARG A 331 2.25 -8.67 -4.36
N TRP A 332 2.38 -8.23 -3.13
CA TRP A 332 3.51 -7.42 -2.68
C TRP A 332 4.66 -8.35 -2.28
N SER A 333 5.87 -8.07 -2.75
CA SER A 333 7.07 -8.87 -2.46
C SER A 333 8.18 -7.98 -1.94
N PRO A 334 8.98 -8.42 -0.95
CA PRO A 334 10.14 -7.66 -0.52
C PRO A 334 11.13 -7.42 -1.66
N VAL A 335 11.60 -6.18 -1.77
CA VAL A 335 12.68 -5.80 -2.69
C VAL A 335 13.94 -6.59 -2.31
N PRO A 336 14.68 -7.14 -3.29
CA PRO A 336 15.94 -7.81 -3.03
C PRO A 336 16.91 -6.92 -2.23
N THR A 337 17.58 -7.49 -1.23
CA THR A 337 18.47 -6.73 -0.33
C THR A 337 19.56 -5.96 -1.09
N SER A 338 20.04 -6.50 -2.22
CA SER A 338 21.02 -5.86 -3.09
C SER A 338 20.51 -4.60 -3.80
N LEU A 339 19.20 -4.47 -4.01
CA LEU A 339 18.58 -3.33 -4.69
C LEU A 339 17.96 -2.33 -3.71
N LEU A 340 17.65 -2.77 -2.48
CA LEU A 340 16.91 -2.00 -1.50
C LEU A 340 17.47 -0.59 -1.30
N GLN A 341 18.77 -0.47 -1.05
CA GLN A 341 19.42 0.84 -0.84
C GLN A 341 19.23 1.77 -2.06
N SER A 342 19.52 1.27 -3.27
CA SER A 342 19.40 2.07 -4.50
C SER A 342 17.97 2.53 -4.79
N VAL A 343 16.99 1.67 -4.47
CA VAL A 343 15.56 1.98 -4.65
C VAL A 343 15.13 3.05 -3.63
N VAL A 344 15.53 2.89 -2.36
CA VAL A 344 15.27 3.87 -1.30
C VAL A 344 15.85 5.23 -1.65
N GLU A 345 17.13 5.29 -2.02
CA GLU A 345 17.80 6.54 -2.43
C GLU A 345 17.10 7.19 -3.62
N GLY A 346 16.67 6.39 -4.61
CA GLY A 346 15.92 6.87 -5.77
C GLY A 346 14.58 7.50 -5.41
N ILE A 347 13.82 6.87 -4.50
CA ILE A 347 12.54 7.39 -4.01
C ILE A 347 12.76 8.68 -3.20
N ARG A 348 13.74 8.68 -2.29
CA ARG A 348 14.06 9.83 -1.43
C ARG A 348 14.52 11.04 -2.26
N LYS A 349 15.40 10.82 -3.24
CA LYS A 349 15.84 11.86 -4.19
C LYS A 349 14.67 12.46 -4.96
N ARG A 350 13.72 11.64 -5.40
CA ARG A 350 12.53 12.10 -6.13
C ARG A 350 11.62 12.96 -5.25
N LYS A 351 11.50 12.62 -3.96
CA LYS A 351 10.70 13.37 -2.97
C LYS A 351 11.45 14.57 -2.35
N GLY A 352 12.68 14.87 -2.80
CA GLY A 352 13.49 15.95 -2.23
C GLY A 352 13.97 15.71 -0.79
N LEU A 353 14.00 14.45 -0.35
CA LEU A 353 14.47 14.04 0.97
C LEU A 353 16.00 13.84 0.99
N SER A 354 16.59 13.81 2.19
CA SER A 354 17.98 13.36 2.38
C SER A 354 18.18 11.97 1.77
N LEU A 355 19.32 11.68 1.14
CA LEU A 355 19.54 10.39 0.48
C LEU A 355 19.57 9.23 1.49
N GLU A 356 20.11 9.47 2.68
CA GLU A 356 20.15 8.46 3.74
C GLU A 356 18.82 8.45 4.51
N PRO A 357 18.24 7.26 4.77
CA PRO A 357 17.09 7.14 5.66
C PRO A 357 17.48 7.50 7.11
N PRO A 358 16.55 8.04 7.90
CA PRO A 358 16.80 8.31 9.31
C PRO A 358 17.13 7.03 10.07
N LYS A 359 17.91 7.17 11.15
CA LYS A 359 18.25 6.09 12.07
C LYS A 359 17.26 6.06 13.24
N ALA A 360 17.17 4.91 13.92
CA ALA A 360 16.34 4.78 15.12
C ALA A 360 16.71 5.83 16.20
N SER A 361 18.00 6.16 16.32
CA SER A 361 18.50 7.21 17.21
C SER A 361 17.88 8.59 16.95
N ASP A 362 17.53 8.90 15.71
CA ASP A 362 17.00 10.20 15.32
C ASP A 362 15.56 10.41 15.83
N PHE A 363 14.89 9.32 16.22
CA PHE A 363 13.54 9.32 16.77
C PHE A 363 13.48 9.03 18.27
N ALA A 364 14.58 8.60 18.88
CA ALA A 364 14.66 8.22 20.29
C ALA A 364 14.76 9.42 21.27
N GLU A 365 14.98 10.63 20.77
CA GLU A 365 15.15 11.87 21.56
C GLU A 365 13.86 12.63 21.89
#